data_AF-A0A954P2D5-F1
#
_entry.id   AF-A0A954P2D5-F1
#
_cell.length_a   1.000
_cell.length_b   1.000
_cell.length_c   1.000
_cell.angle_alpha   90.00
_cell.angle_beta   90.00
_cell.angle_gamma   90.00
#
_symmetry.space_group_name_H-M   'P 1'
#
loop_
_entity.id
_entity.type
_entity.pdbx_description
1 polymer ?
#
loop_
_entity_poly.entity_id
_entity_poly.type
_entity_poly.pdbx_seq_one_letter_code
_entity_poly.pdbx_strand_id
1 'polypeptide(L)'
;MSSFPATIIVVHPRERRSKCSVEPLRDDPRFEFWKYPYRNDAALPGCIRLGLGGPLLSPEDAGHQLLVLDGTWRYASVMEADYESLPVRSLPPAVTAYPRVSRTYE
;
A
#
# COMPACT_ATOMS: atom_id res chain seq x y z
N MET A 1 -21.13 0.13 9.71
CA MET A 1 -20.65 0.72 8.44
C MET A 1 -19.32 1.38 8.76
N SER A 2 -18.25 1.04 8.04
CA SER A 2 -16.92 1.65 8.28
C SER A 2 -16.97 3.13 7.95
N SER A 3 -16.47 3.99 8.84
CA SER A 3 -16.47 5.46 8.66
C SER A 3 -15.31 5.96 7.79
N PHE A 4 -14.46 5.06 7.29
CA PHE A 4 -13.24 5.37 6.57
C PHE A 4 -13.30 4.86 5.13
N PRO A 5 -12.65 5.55 4.17
CA PRO A 5 -12.49 5.06 2.81
C PRO A 5 -11.79 3.69 2.77
N ALA A 6 -12.13 2.86 1.79
CA ALA A 6 -11.48 1.56 1.61
C ALA A 6 -10.01 1.73 1.19
N THR A 7 -9.08 0.96 1.75
CA THR A 7 -7.67 1.00 1.35
C THR A 7 -7.47 0.27 0.02
N ILE A 8 -6.84 0.93 -0.95
CA ILE A 8 -6.47 0.32 -2.23
C ILE A 8 -5.14 -0.42 -2.06
N ILE A 9 -5.11 -1.70 -2.37
CA ILE A 9 -3.91 -2.54 -2.41
C ILE A 9 -3.64 -2.91 -3.86
N VAL A 10 -2.58 -2.33 -4.43
CA VAL A 10 -2.12 -2.65 -5.77
C VAL A 10 -1.09 -3.77 -5.68
N VAL A 11 -1.43 -4.94 -6.20
CA VAL A 11 -0.60 -6.15 -6.09
C VAL A 11 0.16 -6.39 -7.39
N HIS A 12 1.48 -6.56 -7.30
CA HIS A 12 2.29 -6.97 -8.45
C HIS A 12 1.95 -8.41 -8.88
N PRO A 13 1.74 -8.70 -10.18
CA PRO A 13 1.28 -10.01 -10.63
C PRO A 13 2.30 -11.14 -10.41
N ARG A 14 3.59 -10.80 -10.23
CA ARG A 14 4.66 -11.76 -9.92
C ARG A 14 4.86 -11.99 -8.42
N GLU A 15 4.11 -11.30 -7.56
CA GLU A 15 4.12 -11.56 -6.13
C GLU A 15 3.48 -12.92 -5.82
N ARG A 16 4.06 -13.68 -4.90
CA ARG A 16 3.56 -15.02 -4.59
C ARG A 16 2.40 -14.91 -3.60
N ARG A 17 1.17 -15.08 -4.07
CA ARG A 17 -0.06 -15.02 -3.23
C ARG A 17 0.03 -15.87 -1.96
N SER A 18 0.57 -17.09 -2.03
CA SER A 18 0.73 -17.97 -0.86
C SER A 18 1.69 -17.45 0.22
N LYS A 19 2.51 -16.44 -0.09
CA LYS A 19 3.45 -15.80 0.83
C LYS A 19 3.14 -14.33 1.11
N CYS A 20 2.13 -13.78 0.43
CA CYS A 20 1.68 -12.41 0.51
C CYS A 20 0.83 -12.23 1.78
N SER A 21 1.24 -11.33 2.67
CA SER A 21 0.56 -11.11 3.95
C SER A 21 -0.78 -10.38 3.83
N VAL A 22 -1.02 -9.70 2.70
CA VAL A 22 -2.29 -9.02 2.43
C VAL A 22 -3.32 -9.94 1.76
N GLU A 23 -2.93 -11.14 1.32
CA GLU A 23 -3.84 -12.12 0.70
C GLU A 23 -5.10 -12.43 1.54
N PRO A 24 -5.02 -12.60 2.88
CA PRO A 24 -6.21 -12.84 3.70
C PRO A 24 -7.19 -11.66 3.79
N LEU A 25 -6.81 -10.45 3.33
CA LEU A 25 -7.64 -9.25 3.38
C LEU A 25 -8.60 -9.12 2.18
N ARG A 26 -8.53 -10.03 1.19
CA ARG A 26 -9.29 -9.91 -0.07
C ARG A 26 -10.81 -9.94 0.08
N ASP A 27 -11.31 -10.62 1.11
CA ASP A 27 -12.75 -10.74 1.38
C ASP A 27 -13.26 -9.66 2.35
N ASP A 28 -12.38 -8.78 2.82
CA ASP A 28 -12.73 -7.69 3.72
C ASP A 28 -13.08 -6.42 2.91
N PRO A 29 -14.32 -5.89 3.03
CA PRO A 29 -14.78 -4.75 2.24
C PRO A 29 -14.05 -3.44 2.56
N ARG A 30 -13.20 -3.41 3.60
CA ARG A 30 -12.32 -2.26 3.89
C ARG A 30 -11.12 -2.19 2.95
N PHE A 31 -10.90 -3.19 2.10
CA PHE A 31 -9.79 -3.25 1.16
C PHE A 31 -10.28 -3.47 -0.27
N GLU A 32 -9.70 -2.74 -1.21
CA GLU A 32 -9.92 -2.89 -2.63
C GLU A 32 -8.63 -3.36 -3.30
N PHE A 33 -8.68 -4.47 -4.04
CA PHE A 33 -7.48 -5.04 -4.65
C PHE A 33 -7.40 -4.73 -6.14
N TRP A 34 -6.31 -4.07 -6.55
CA TRP A 34 -5.97 -3.87 -7.95
C TRP A 34 -4.80 -4.75 -8.35
N LYS A 35 -4.83 -5.28 -9.57
CA LYS A 35 -3.73 -6.08 -10.12
C LYS A 35 -2.88 -5.22 -11.05
N TYR A 36 -1.64 -4.92 -10.67
CA TYR A 36 -0.73 -4.13 -11.52
C TYR A 36 -0.55 -4.76 -12.92
N PRO A 37 -0.53 -3.99 -14.03
CA PRO A 37 -0.51 -2.52 -14.10
C PRO A 37 -1.90 -1.87 -14.19
N TYR A 38 -2.98 -2.57 -13.84
CA TYR A 38 -4.30 -1.95 -13.80
C TYR A 38 -4.33 -0.77 -12.81
N ARG A 39 -4.89 0.35 -13.27
CA ARG A 39 -5.04 1.59 -12.54
C ARG A 39 -6.38 2.21 -12.90
N ASN A 40 -7.14 2.66 -11.89
CA ASN A 40 -8.34 3.46 -12.09
C ASN A 40 -8.03 4.92 -11.76
N ASP A 41 -7.65 5.71 -12.77
CA ASP A 41 -7.25 7.10 -12.59
C ASP A 41 -8.36 7.98 -11.98
N ALA A 42 -9.63 7.63 -12.19
CA ALA A 42 -10.75 8.35 -11.61
C ALA A 42 -10.88 8.16 -10.08
N ALA A 43 -10.29 7.09 -9.54
CA ALA A 43 -10.30 6.79 -8.10
C ALA A 43 -9.07 7.35 -7.35
N LEU A 44 -8.08 7.91 -8.05
CA LEU A 44 -6.84 8.41 -7.45
C LEU A 44 -6.91 9.81 -6.82
N PRO A 45 -7.75 10.76 -7.29
CA PRO A 45 -7.90 12.04 -6.61
C PRO A 45 -8.25 11.86 -5.13
N GLY A 46 -7.49 12.49 -4.24
CA GLY A 46 -7.67 12.40 -2.80
C GLY A 46 -7.02 11.17 -2.14
N CYS A 47 -6.38 10.28 -2.92
CA CYS A 47 -5.57 9.21 -2.38
C CYS A 47 -4.24 9.73 -1.82
N ILE A 48 -3.77 9.08 -0.76
CA ILE A 48 -2.39 9.17 -0.27
C ILE A 48 -1.72 7.81 -0.42
N ARG A 49 -0.45 7.78 -0.82
CA ARG A 49 0.31 6.55 -0.98
C ARG A 49 1.16 6.29 0.26
N LEU A 50 1.08 5.07 0.78
CA LEU A 50 2.02 4.63 1.81
C LEU A 50 3.39 4.34 1.17
N GLY A 51 4.45 4.95 1.69
CA GLY A 51 5.80 4.80 1.17
C GLY A 51 6.87 5.30 2.14
N LEU A 52 8.13 5.13 1.77
CA LEU A 52 9.28 5.61 2.56
C LEU A 52 9.62 7.07 2.20
N GLY A 53 10.18 7.81 3.17
CA GLY A 53 10.69 9.17 2.96
C GLY A 53 9.65 10.29 2.92
N GLY A 54 8.37 9.98 3.18
CA GLY A 54 7.31 10.98 3.31
C GLY A 54 7.11 11.44 4.77
N PRO A 55 6.31 12.50 5.00
CA PRO A 55 5.84 12.86 6.34
C PRO A 55 5.13 11.68 7.01
N LEU A 56 5.22 11.60 8.34
CA LEU A 56 4.53 10.56 9.09
C LEU A 56 3.02 10.68 8.92
N LEU A 57 2.36 9.54 8.72
CA LEU A 57 0.90 9.44 8.72
C LEU A 57 0.35 9.97 10.05
N SER A 58 -0.68 10.82 9.99
CA SER A 58 -1.27 11.44 11.18
C SER A 58 -2.81 11.34 11.15
N PRO A 59 -3.51 11.69 12.25
CA PRO A 59 -4.98 11.77 12.25
C PRO A 59 -5.56 12.72 11.20
N GLU A 60 -4.78 13.69 10.71
CA GLU A 60 -5.20 14.61 9.64
C GLU A 60 -5.43 13.89 8.31
N ASP A 61 -4.79 12.73 8.12
CA ASP A 61 -4.91 11.93 6.91
C ASP A 61 -6.17 11.03 6.90
N ALA A 62 -6.97 11.00 7.98
CA ALA A 62 -8.07 10.05 8.17
C ALA A 62 -9.19 10.12 7.12
N GLY A 63 -9.36 11.26 6.46
CA GLY A 63 -10.33 11.45 5.38
C GLY A 63 -9.84 10.99 4.00
N HIS A 64 -8.55 10.66 3.86
CA HIS A 64 -7.95 10.27 2.60
C HIS A 64 -8.01 8.77 2.39
N GLN A 65 -8.14 8.37 1.12
CA GLN A 65 -8.04 6.97 0.75
C GLN A 65 -6.57 6.55 0.73
N LEU A 66 -6.23 5.46 1.42
CA LEU A 66 -4.86 4.95 1.45
C LEU A 66 -4.61 4.03 0.26
N LEU A 67 -3.47 4.21 -0.42
CA LEU A 67 -2.98 3.34 -1.48
C LEU A 67 -1.68 2.66 -1.04
N VAL A 68 -1.62 1.34 -1.11
CA VAL A 68 -0.47 0.50 -0.74
C VAL A 68 -0.03 -0.30 -1.96
N LEU A 69 1.28 -0.30 -2.22
CA LEU A 69 1.89 -1.13 -3.26
C LEU A 69 2.40 -2.42 -2.62
N ASP A 70 1.85 -3.56 -3.03
CA ASP A 70 2.24 -4.89 -2.58
C ASP A 70 3.09 -5.60 -3.64
N GLY A 71 4.35 -5.83 -3.29
CA GLY A 71 5.29 -6.59 -4.09
C GLY A 71 6.67 -6.60 -3.42
N THR A 72 7.55 -7.49 -3.87
CA THR A 72 8.97 -7.43 -3.47
C THR A 72 9.56 -6.02 -3.68
N TRP A 73 10.58 -5.63 -2.90
CA TRP A 73 11.27 -4.32 -3.05
C TRP A 73 11.60 -3.97 -4.50
N ARG A 74 12.07 -4.95 -5.29
CA ARG A 74 12.35 -4.78 -6.71
C ARG A 74 11.09 -4.43 -7.52
N TYR A 75 9.96 -5.09 -7.26
CA TYR A 75 8.72 -4.82 -7.98
C TYR A 75 8.04 -3.53 -7.50
N ALA A 76 8.07 -3.26 -6.20
CA ALA A 76 7.53 -2.04 -5.62
C ALA A 76 8.19 -0.81 -6.26
N SER A 77 9.52 -0.77 -6.41
CA SER A 77 10.21 0.35 -7.05
C SER A 77 9.76 0.66 -8.47
N VAL A 78 9.34 -0.35 -9.24
CA VAL A 78 8.80 -0.17 -10.59
C VAL A 78 7.38 0.40 -10.53
N MET A 79 6.56 -0.11 -9.62
CA MET A 79 5.19 0.36 -9.41
C MET A 79 5.15 1.80 -8.91
N GLU A 80 6.11 2.20 -8.06
CA GLU A 80 6.18 3.55 -7.49
C GLU A 80 6.21 4.65 -8.57
N ALA A 81 6.87 4.41 -9.70
CA ALA A 81 6.91 5.34 -10.82
C ALA A 81 5.51 5.67 -11.37
N ASP A 82 4.62 4.68 -11.45
CA ASP A 82 3.25 4.85 -11.97
C ASP A 82 2.31 5.58 -10.98
N TYR A 83 2.75 5.74 -9.72
CA TYR A 83 2.01 6.41 -8.64
C TYR A 83 2.81 7.57 -8.03
N GLU A 84 3.79 8.11 -8.75
CA GLU A 84 4.67 9.19 -8.26
C GLU A 84 3.90 10.50 -7.96
N SER A 85 2.77 10.70 -8.65
CA SER A 85 1.93 11.89 -8.49
C SER A 85 1.14 11.92 -7.18
N LEU A 86 1.09 10.79 -6.45
CA LEU A 86 0.36 10.71 -5.18
C LEU A 86 1.20 11.24 -4.02
N PRO A 87 0.62 12.03 -3.10
CA PRO A 87 1.30 12.41 -1.87
C PRO A 87 1.74 11.16 -1.09
N VAL A 88 2.98 11.15 -0.64
CA VAL A 88 3.53 10.03 0.14
C VAL A 88 3.40 10.29 1.63
N ARG A 89 3.01 9.25 2.38
CA ARG A 89 3.05 9.21 3.85
C ARG A 89 3.82 7.98 4.32
N SER A 90 4.61 8.16 5.37
CA SER A 90 5.37 7.08 5.99
C SER A 90 4.71 6.62 7.30
N LEU A 91 4.87 5.34 7.63
CA LEU A 91 4.44 4.85 8.94
C LEU A 91 5.35 5.41 10.04
N PRO A 92 4.80 5.69 11.24
CA PRO A 92 5.64 5.96 12.41
C PRO A 92 6.54 4.75 12.71
N PRO A 93 7.69 4.95 13.37
CA PRO A 93 8.56 3.86 13.77
C PRO A 93 7.79 2.79 14.55
N ALA A 94 7.90 1.53 14.10
CA ALA A 94 7.21 0.40 14.70
C ALA A 94 8.12 -0.82 14.72
N VAL A 95 7.97 -1.64 15.77
CA VAL A 95 8.60 -2.96 15.81
C VAL A 95 7.67 -3.94 15.11
N THR A 96 8.14 -4.58 14.06
CA THR A 96 7.34 -5.58 13.32
C THR A 96 7.15 -6.83 14.16
N ALA A 97 5.90 -7.31 14.25
CA ALA A 97 5.60 -8.63 14.81
C ALA A 97 5.86 -9.76 13.80
N TYR A 98 6.24 -9.42 12.55
CA TYR A 98 6.47 -10.39 11.51
C TYR A 98 7.79 -11.14 11.74
N PRO A 99 7.79 -12.48 11.79
CA PRO A 99 8.98 -13.24 12.17
C PRO A 99 10.07 -13.25 11.09
N ARG A 100 9.81 -12.74 9.88
CA ARG A 100 10.82 -12.64 8.82
C ARG A 100 11.47 -11.27 8.83
N VAL A 101 12.78 -11.26 9.01
CA VAL A 101 13.64 -10.09 8.78
C VAL A 101 14.13 -10.06 7.32
N SER A 102 14.07 -8.89 6.69
CA SER A 102 14.73 -8.64 5.40
C SER A 102 16.24 -8.67 5.61
N ARG A 103 16.99 -9.35 4.73
CA ARG A 103 18.47 -9.32 4.75
C ARG A 103 19.06 -8.11 4.01
N THR A 104 18.22 -7.24 3.46
CA THR A 104 18.62 -6.19 2.52
C THR A 104 18.75 -4.81 3.18
N TYR A 105 18.21 -4.64 4.39
CA TYR A 105 18.28 -3.40 5.16
C TYR A 105 18.51 -3.79 6.62
N GLU A 106 19.72 -3.53 7.13
CA GLU A 106 20.07 -3.50 8.57
C GLU A 106 19.88 -2.08 9.11
#